data_AF-A0A6P2JF38-F1
#
_entry.id   AF-A0A6P2JF38-F1
#
_cell.length_a   1.000
_cell.length_b   1.000
_cell.length_c   1.000
_cell.angle_alpha   90.00
_cell.angle_beta   90.00
_cell.angle_gamma   90.00
#
_symmetry.space_group_name_H-M   'P 1'
#
loop_
_entity.id
_entity.type
_entity.pdbx_description
1 polymer ?
#
loop_
_entity_poly.entity_id
_entity_poly.type
_entity_poly.pdbx_seq_one_letter_code
_entity_poly.pdbx_strand_id
1 'polypeptide(L)'
;MPIQPSGRPSGGGKAVCCTSLPAEWQPDLKLTVRWLVDKKQDGITPGYWYKAENVQIAPYSSGNTGDAWAIFLPGDRVRIMLTDGNRDGGNNPNIRPADNGPYVAQGVIDEEWNRRYRKGGMQ
;
A
#
# COMPACT_ATOMS: atom_id res chain seq x y z
N MET A 1 0.24 1.82 10.63
CA MET A 1 0.81 3.18 10.56
C MET A 1 -0.36 4.14 10.57
N PRO A 2 -0.49 5.02 11.57
CA PRO A 2 -1.55 6.04 11.57
C PRO A 2 -1.21 7.18 10.61
N ILE A 3 -2.23 7.81 10.00
CA ILE A 3 -2.10 9.03 9.19
C ILE A 3 -1.32 10.09 9.99
N GLN A 4 -0.46 10.85 9.31
CA GLN A 4 0.27 11.94 9.98
C GLN A 4 -0.73 13.01 10.47
N PRO A 5 -0.44 13.73 11.57
CA PRO A 5 -1.28 14.84 12.03
C PRO A 5 -1.59 15.90 10.96
N SER A 6 -0.73 16.02 9.95
CA SER A 6 -0.88 16.89 8.78
C SER A 6 -1.94 16.43 7.76
N GLY A 7 -2.59 15.28 7.97
CA GLY A 7 -3.50 14.66 7.00
C GLY A 7 -2.78 13.96 5.83
N ARG A 8 -1.45 14.03 5.78
CA ARG A 8 -0.66 13.32 4.77
C ARG A 8 -0.65 11.81 5.02
N PRO A 9 -0.67 10.99 3.96
CA PRO A 9 -0.47 9.56 4.09
C PRO A 9 0.76 9.21 4.93
N SER A 10 0.62 8.24 5.84
CA SER A 10 1.80 7.64 6.45
C SER A 10 2.45 6.67 5.47
N GLY A 11 3.64 6.99 4.98
CA GLY A 11 4.44 6.07 4.18
C GLY A 11 4.93 4.90 5.05
N GLY A 12 4.85 3.67 4.52
CA GLY A 12 5.45 2.50 5.16
C GLY A 12 6.97 2.53 5.06
N GLY A 13 7.68 3.08 6.07
CA GLY A 13 9.14 3.09 6.08
C GLY A 13 9.77 3.82 4.88
N LYS A 14 11.10 3.72 4.75
CA LYS A 14 11.87 4.31 3.65
C LYS A 14 11.25 3.93 2.31
N ALA A 15 11.20 4.86 1.35
CA ALA A 15 10.82 4.56 -0.03
C ALA A 15 11.60 3.32 -0.50
N VAL A 16 10.90 2.24 -0.81
CA VAL A 16 11.50 1.08 -1.46
C VAL A 16 11.55 1.44 -2.92
N CYS A 17 12.72 1.90 -3.40
CA CYS A 17 12.88 2.14 -4.82
C CYS A 17 12.64 0.84 -5.57
N CYS A 18 12.09 1.02 -6.76
CA CYS A 18 12.23 0.09 -7.87
C CYS A 18 11.29 -1.13 -7.78
N THR A 19 9.99 -0.87 -8.00
CA THR A 19 8.99 -1.90 -8.37
C THR A 19 8.89 -1.98 -9.89
N SER A 20 8.94 -3.19 -10.45
CA SER A 20 8.68 -3.40 -11.89
C SER A 20 7.19 -3.57 -12.13
N LEU A 21 6.62 -2.74 -13.01
CA LEU A 21 5.24 -2.86 -13.48
C LEU A 21 5.22 -3.30 -14.95
N PRO A 22 4.14 -3.95 -15.41
CA PRO A 22 3.93 -4.17 -16.84
C PRO A 22 4.04 -2.86 -17.62
N ALA A 23 4.66 -2.88 -18.80
CA ALA A 23 4.82 -1.69 -19.62
C ALA A 23 3.46 -1.08 -20.00
N GLU A 24 2.49 -1.92 -20.33
CA GLU A 24 1.12 -1.55 -20.63
C GLU A 24 0.21 -1.92 -19.46
N TRP A 25 -0.61 -0.97 -19.01
CA TRP A 25 -1.63 -1.23 -17.99
C TRP A 25 -2.73 -2.16 -18.54
N GLN A 26 -3.22 -3.05 -17.69
CA GLN A 26 -4.33 -3.96 -18.00
C GLN A 26 -5.39 -3.93 -16.88
N PRO A 27 -6.69 -4.05 -17.21
CA PRO A 27 -7.77 -3.94 -16.22
C PRO A 27 -7.79 -5.07 -15.17
N ASP A 28 -7.18 -6.21 -15.47
CA ASP A 28 -7.04 -7.36 -14.59
C ASP A 28 -5.73 -7.38 -13.79
N LEU A 29 -4.86 -6.37 -13.96
CA LEU A 29 -3.64 -6.21 -13.16
C LEU A 29 -3.99 -6.05 -11.68
N LYS A 30 -3.56 -7.03 -10.88
CA LYS A 30 -3.88 -7.14 -9.46
C LYS A 30 -2.64 -7.46 -8.64
N LEU A 31 -2.56 -6.87 -7.46
CA LEU A 31 -1.48 -7.07 -6.50
C LEU A 31 -1.99 -7.75 -5.23
N THR A 32 -1.06 -8.41 -4.52
CA THR A 32 -1.21 -8.70 -3.10
C THR A 32 -0.27 -7.80 -2.32
N VAL A 33 -0.82 -7.00 -1.40
CA VAL A 33 -0.03 -6.11 -0.54
C VAL A 33 0.01 -6.72 0.85
N ARG A 34 1.21 -6.87 1.42
CA ARG A 34 1.42 -7.35 2.79
C ARG A 34 2.15 -6.31 3.61
N TRP A 35 1.73 -6.09 4.85
CA TRP A 35 2.37 -5.14 5.74
C TRP A 35 2.29 -5.59 7.19
N LEU A 36 3.38 -5.35 7.93
CA LEU A 36 3.47 -5.61 9.37
C LEU A 36 3.08 -4.34 10.12
N VAL A 37 2.07 -4.43 10.99
CA VAL A 37 1.58 -3.29 11.78
C VAL A 37 1.82 -3.54 13.26
N ASP A 38 2.65 -2.70 13.88
CA ASP A 38 2.61 -2.51 15.31
C ASP A 38 1.52 -1.49 15.67
N LYS A 39 0.36 -1.99 16.12
CA LYS A 39 -0.77 -1.16 16.56
C LYS A 39 -0.65 -0.70 18.01
N LYS A 40 0.08 -1.44 18.86
CA LYS A 40 0.17 -1.13 20.29
C LYS A 40 1.29 -0.14 20.59
N GLN A 41 2.37 -0.15 19.81
CA GLN A 41 3.49 0.78 19.95
C GLN A 41 4.10 0.77 21.37
N ASP A 42 4.01 -0.36 22.07
CA ASP A 42 4.52 -0.53 23.43
C ASP A 42 5.96 -1.08 23.45
N GLY A 43 6.53 -1.40 22.27
CA GLY A 43 7.87 -1.96 22.11
C GLY A 43 8.01 -3.42 22.55
N ILE A 44 6.95 -4.05 23.06
CA ILE A 44 6.98 -5.40 23.63
C ILE A 44 6.02 -6.34 22.88
N THR A 45 4.85 -5.85 22.50
CA THR A 45 3.86 -6.59 21.73
C THR A 45 4.29 -6.64 20.26
N PRO A 46 4.51 -7.84 19.66
CA PRO A 46 4.85 -7.91 18.26
C PRO A 46 3.70 -7.41 17.36
N GLY A 47 4.04 -6.65 16.32
CA GLY A 47 3.09 -6.22 15.31
C GLY A 47 2.46 -7.40 14.55
N TYR A 48 1.31 -7.21 13.91
CA TYR A 48 0.58 -8.24 13.15
C TYR A 48 0.70 -8.03 11.66
N TRP A 49 0.88 -9.11 10.91
CA TRP A 49 0.80 -9.09 9.45
C TRP A 49 -0.64 -8.95 8.99
N TYR A 50 -0.83 -8.05 8.02
CA TYR A 50 -2.06 -7.89 7.27
C TYR A 50 -1.78 -8.13 5.79
N LYS A 51 -2.81 -8.56 5.07
CA LYS A 51 -2.80 -8.67 3.61
C LYS A 51 -4.05 -8.04 3.01
N ALA A 52 -3.89 -7.43 1.84
CA ALA A 52 -4.97 -7.09 0.93
C ALA A 52 -4.70 -7.81 -0.40
N GLU A 53 -5.68 -8.57 -0.87
CA GLU A 53 -5.62 -9.29 -2.13
C GLU A 53 -6.44 -8.56 -3.20
N ASN A 54 -6.16 -8.86 -4.47
CA ASN A 54 -6.84 -8.25 -5.62
C ASN A 54 -6.77 -6.72 -5.67
N VAL A 55 -5.68 -6.14 -5.15
CA VAL A 55 -5.50 -4.68 -5.15
C VAL A 55 -5.27 -4.21 -6.57
N GLN A 56 -6.21 -3.44 -7.11
CA GLN A 56 -6.10 -2.84 -8.44
C GLN A 56 -5.26 -1.57 -8.39
N ILE A 57 -4.43 -1.39 -9.43
CA ILE A 57 -3.73 -0.13 -9.67
C ILE A 57 -4.56 0.67 -10.66
N ALA A 58 -4.72 1.97 -10.40
CA ALA A 58 -5.33 2.88 -11.36
C ALA A 58 -4.58 2.81 -12.71
N PRO A 59 -5.27 3.05 -13.85
CA PRO A 59 -4.63 3.12 -15.16
C PRO A 59 -3.33 3.94 -15.13
N TYR A 60 -2.31 3.51 -15.84
CA TYR A 60 -1.06 4.26 -15.99
C TYR A 60 -0.55 4.15 -17.43
N SER A 61 0.16 5.17 -17.88
CA SER A 61 0.78 5.18 -19.22
C SER A 61 2.22 4.67 -19.16
N SER A 62 2.60 3.86 -20.15
CA SER A 62 3.97 3.39 -20.35
C SER A 62 4.97 4.55 -20.38
N GLY A 63 6.12 4.40 -19.71
CA GLY A 63 7.25 5.32 -19.83
C GLY A 63 7.30 6.47 -18.83
N ASN A 64 6.29 6.63 -17.96
CA ASN A 64 6.28 7.69 -16.93
C ASN A 64 6.00 7.19 -15.50
N THR A 65 5.99 5.89 -15.24
CA THR A 65 5.79 5.38 -13.88
C THR A 65 7.08 5.48 -13.06
N GLY A 66 7.13 6.41 -12.10
CA GLY A 66 8.16 6.44 -11.07
C GLY A 66 7.86 5.45 -9.93
N ASP A 67 8.06 5.89 -8.68
CA ASP A 67 7.90 5.07 -7.49
C ASP A 67 6.44 4.62 -7.25
N ALA A 68 6.30 3.41 -6.73
CA ALA A 68 5.03 2.88 -6.22
C ALA A 68 4.93 3.11 -4.71
N TRP A 69 3.81 3.68 -4.27
CA TRP A 69 3.55 4.02 -2.88
C TRP A 69 2.36 3.24 -2.34
N ALA A 70 2.57 2.52 -1.24
CA ALA A 70 1.48 1.96 -0.45
C ALA A 70 0.95 3.02 0.52
N ILE A 71 -0.25 3.51 0.25
CA ILE A 71 -0.95 4.49 1.07
C ILE A 71 -1.89 3.76 2.02
N PHE A 72 -1.50 3.66 3.29
CA PHE A 72 -2.32 3.05 4.34
C PHE A 72 -3.37 4.05 4.86
N LEU A 73 -4.62 3.58 4.95
CA LEU A 73 -5.81 4.34 5.32
C LEU A 73 -6.43 3.76 6.62
N PRO A 74 -7.32 4.53 7.31
CA PRO A 74 -7.99 4.05 8.50
C PRO A 74 -8.80 2.79 8.22
N GLY A 75 -8.92 1.92 9.22
CA GLY A 75 -9.63 0.65 9.09
C GLY A 75 -8.87 -0.40 8.28
N ASP A 76 -7.54 -0.41 8.35
CA ASP A 76 -6.67 -1.39 7.68
C ASP A 76 -6.82 -1.42 6.15
N ARG A 77 -7.16 -0.27 5.56
CA ARG A 77 -7.30 -0.13 4.10
C ARG A 77 -6.00 0.33 3.46
N VAL A 78 -5.84 0.02 2.19
CA VAL A 78 -4.66 0.41 1.41
C VAL A 78 -5.04 0.79 -0.01
N ARG A 79 -4.32 1.76 -0.57
CA ARG A 79 -4.31 2.05 -1.99
C ARG A 79 -2.88 2.13 -2.49
N ILE A 80 -2.61 1.53 -3.64
CA ILE A 80 -1.34 1.73 -4.35
C ILE A 80 -1.47 2.95 -5.27
N MET A 81 -0.50 3.87 -5.17
CA MET A 81 -0.39 5.03 -6.04
C MET A 81 0.97 5.07 -6.70
N LEU A 82 1.01 5.41 -7.99
CA LEU A 82 2.25 5.60 -8.72
C LEU A 82 2.60 7.08 -8.77
N THR A 83 3.88 7.42 -8.84
CA THR A 83 4.31 8.76 -9.28
C THR A 83 4.38 8.77 -10.81
N ASP A 84 3.22 8.78 -11.46
CA ASP A 84 3.09 8.73 -12.92
C ASP A 84 2.49 10.00 -13.55
N GLY A 85 2.11 10.98 -12.72
CA GLY A 85 1.44 12.20 -13.16
C GLY A 85 -0.01 12.00 -13.62
N ASN A 86 -0.58 10.79 -13.48
CA ASN A 86 -1.93 10.50 -13.91
C ASN A 86 -2.97 11.13 -12.96
N ARG A 87 -3.56 12.24 -13.43
CA ARG A 87 -4.64 12.94 -12.72
C ARG A 87 -5.96 12.18 -12.76
N ASP A 88 -6.26 11.48 -13.86
CA ASP A 88 -7.56 10.83 -14.09
C ASP A 88 -7.72 9.55 -13.27
N GLY A 89 -6.65 8.78 -13.11
CA GLY A 89 -6.58 7.67 -12.16
C GLY A 89 -6.43 8.12 -10.71
N GLY A 90 -6.16 9.41 -10.49
CA GLY A 90 -5.91 10.00 -9.17
C GLY A 90 -4.59 9.54 -8.53
N ASN A 91 -3.59 9.21 -9.34
CA ASN A 91 -2.25 8.85 -8.88
C ASN A 91 -1.49 10.13 -8.50
N ASN A 92 -1.49 10.43 -7.21
CA ASN A 92 -0.66 11.48 -6.64
C ASN A 92 -0.37 11.13 -5.16
N PRO A 93 0.78 10.52 -4.84
CA PRO A 93 1.11 10.11 -3.47
C PRO A 93 1.15 11.25 -2.44
N ASN A 94 1.22 12.51 -2.89
CA ASN A 94 1.17 13.68 -2.01
C ASN A 94 -0.26 14.04 -1.57
N ILE A 95 -1.29 13.52 -2.25
CA ILE A 95 -2.70 13.76 -1.96
C ILE A 95 -3.29 12.48 -1.40
N ARG A 96 -3.81 12.54 -0.16
CA ARG A 96 -4.47 11.40 0.46
C ARG A 96 -5.69 10.99 -0.38
N PRO A 97 -5.83 9.71 -0.77
CA PRO A 97 -7.03 9.24 -1.45
C PRO A 97 -8.27 9.31 -0.55
N ALA A 98 -9.43 9.35 -1.20
CA ALA A 98 -10.69 9.12 -0.52
C ALA A 98 -10.72 7.70 0.08
N ASP A 99 -11.33 7.58 1.25
CA ASP A 99 -11.39 6.34 2.02
C ASP A 99 -12.13 5.19 1.31
N ASN A 100 -13.14 5.53 0.50
CA ASN A 100 -13.96 4.57 -0.25
C ASN A 100 -13.74 4.72 -1.77
N GLY A 101 -12.53 5.11 -2.18
CA GLY A 101 -12.20 5.23 -3.60
C GLY A 101 -12.17 3.86 -4.31
N PRO A 102 -12.31 3.83 -5.64
CA PRO A 102 -12.44 2.58 -6.41
C PRO A 102 -11.19 1.67 -6.34
N TYR A 103 -10.02 2.24 -6.03
CA TYR A 103 -8.74 1.52 -5.91
C TYR A 103 -8.30 1.32 -4.45
N VAL A 104 -9.22 1.49 -3.50
CA VAL A 104 -8.96 1.19 -2.09
C VAL A 104 -9.35 -0.26 -1.81
N ALA A 105 -8.41 -1.03 -1.29
CA ALA A 105 -8.62 -2.40 -0.87
C ALA A 105 -8.63 -2.54 0.65
N GLN A 106 -9.42 -3.49 1.15
CA GLN A 106 -9.48 -3.83 2.57
C GLN A 106 -8.38 -4.84 2.92
N GLY A 107 -7.63 -4.53 3.98
CA GLY A 107 -6.71 -5.45 4.62
C GLY A 107 -7.39 -6.35 5.63
N VAL A 108 -6.92 -7.58 5.72
CA VAL A 108 -7.30 -8.56 6.74
C VAL A 108 -6.06 -9.16 7.39
N ILE A 109 -6.21 -9.80 8.55
CA ILE A 109 -5.10 -10.53 9.18
C ILE A 109 -4.58 -11.60 8.23
N ASP A 110 -3.26 -11.60 8.02
CA ASP A 110 -2.60 -12.67 7.27
C ASP A 110 -2.16 -13.76 8.25
N GLU A 111 -3.02 -14.76 8.48
CA GLU A 111 -2.76 -15.84 9.45
C GLU A 111 -1.47 -16.61 9.11
N GLU A 112 -1.23 -16.86 7.82
CA GLU A 112 -0.06 -17.59 7.34
C GLU A 112 1.23 -16.82 7.67
N TRP A 113 1.26 -15.52 7.37
CA TRP A 113 2.42 -14.68 7.64
C TRP A 113 2.61 -14.39 9.12
N ASN A 114 1.53 -14.27 9.90
CA ASN A 114 1.63 -14.20 11.34
C ASN A 114 2.19 -15.48 11.96
N ARG A 115 1.93 -16.64 11.36
CA ARG A 115 2.53 -17.92 11.78
C ARG A 115 4.00 -18.05 11.39
N ARG A 116 4.38 -17.65 10.17
CA ARG A 116 5.73 -17.89 9.62
C ARG A 116 6.73 -16.76 9.84
N TYR A 117 6.27 -15.52 9.87
CA TYR A 117 7.11 -14.31 9.81
C TYR A 117 6.79 -13.32 10.94
N ARG A 118 6.40 -13.81 12.13
CA ARG A 118 5.87 -13.01 13.26
C ARG A 118 6.73 -11.80 13.65
N LYS A 119 8.06 -11.84 13.43
CA LYS A 119 9.01 -10.77 13.76
C LYS A 119 9.46 -9.92 12.56
N GLY A 120 8.85 -10.09 11.38
CA GLY A 120 9.32 -9.53 10.10
C GLY A 120 9.67 -10.64 9.11
N GLY A 121 9.31 -10.45 7.84
CA GLY A 121 9.64 -11.34 6.71
C GLY A 121 10.94 -10.92 6.04
N MET A 122 11.44 -11.75 5.11
CA MET A 122 12.80 -11.74 4.52
C MET A 122 13.50 -10.37 4.51
N GLN A 123 14.61 -10.31 5.26
CA GLN A 123 15.70 -9.34 5.06
C GLN A 123 16.33 -9.52 3.69
#